data_AF-A0A925KY47-F1
#
_entry.id   AF-A0A925KY47-F1
#
_cell.length_a   1.000
_cell.length_b   1.000
_cell.length_c   1.000
_cell.angle_alpha   90.00
_cell.angle_beta   90.00
_cell.angle_gamma   90.00
#
_symmetry.space_group_name_H-M   'P 1'
#
loop_
_entity.id
_entity.type
_entity.pdbx_description
1 polymer ?
#
loop_
_entity_poly.entity_id
_entity_poly.type
_entity_poly.pdbx_seq_one_letter_code
_entity_poly.pdbx_strand_id
1 'polypeptide(L)'
;MELIIAPSLERYNFEVIRADKIPKPSTITTDIIQLVQNSDLCIIDLTGSNPNVFYECGRRHETGKPFIQLIKKGDKLPFDVSSIRTIEYDLSSPRTTRESTVVIQKFVEEIINSGFQAKSSGVSLSSVADTLERIERRLNSISYEKSLSSTNEDADPSEKIKLQLRPIEYFIKAFEKGDANGAREALLRMHELNLDPIDLVIASARLAEAGDKDAFEILNKVLTISASKLDLRTWVGFTYLIRRAYLDQGKGKECYDLINPSLQVFIADDKVSVMEKAILINDISVLQSSFGDHENALNNAKKVIELDNSNLIYYYNLALIYQDLNLMDKCVEQLDVYTNGEGTADLPSYILTYAIGVYFRHNRPQDTKRVYNILKKKDAGEARRALNTIDGLQAIL
;
A
#
# COMPACT_ATOMS: atom_id res chain seq x y z
N MET A 1 20.08 -27.98 -4.64
CA MET A 1 19.91 -27.33 -5.95
C MET A 1 20.86 -27.87 -7.03
N GLU A 2 22.18 -27.91 -6.80
CA GLU A 2 23.17 -28.37 -7.80
C GLU A 2 22.91 -29.80 -8.33
N LEU A 3 22.39 -30.68 -7.47
CA LEU A 3 22.04 -32.06 -7.79
C LEU A 3 20.85 -32.23 -8.77
N ILE A 4 20.06 -31.17 -9.01
CA ILE A 4 18.88 -31.24 -9.88
C ILE A 4 18.95 -30.26 -11.05
N ILE A 5 19.54 -29.06 -10.88
CA ILE A 5 19.55 -28.06 -11.96
C ILE A 5 20.53 -28.42 -13.08
N ALA A 6 21.80 -28.64 -12.75
CA ALA A 6 22.81 -28.95 -13.77
C ALA A 6 22.47 -30.25 -14.52
N PRO A 7 22.12 -31.38 -13.85
CA PRO A 7 21.69 -32.59 -14.54
C PRO A 7 20.42 -32.43 -15.37
N SER A 8 19.54 -31.49 -15.01
CA SER A 8 18.35 -31.18 -15.80
C SER A 8 18.64 -30.38 -17.06
N LEU A 9 19.78 -29.69 -17.15
CA LEU A 9 20.13 -28.81 -18.27
C LEU A 9 21.25 -29.37 -19.16
N GLU A 10 22.05 -30.31 -18.67
CA GLU A 10 23.23 -30.91 -19.34
C GLU A 10 22.98 -31.34 -20.79
N ARG A 11 21.78 -31.86 -21.10
CA ARG A 11 21.46 -32.38 -22.44
C ARG A 11 20.94 -31.34 -23.43
N TYR A 12 20.73 -30.09 -23.01
CA TYR A 12 20.09 -29.05 -23.81
C TYR A 12 21.02 -27.88 -24.19
N ASN A 13 22.33 -28.04 -24.00
CA ASN A 13 23.36 -27.07 -24.39
C ASN A 13 23.14 -25.63 -23.83
N PHE A 14 22.59 -25.51 -22.62
CA PHE A 14 22.48 -24.23 -21.93
C PHE A 14 23.81 -23.82 -21.29
N GLU A 15 24.14 -22.53 -21.38
CA GLU A 15 25.09 -21.91 -20.47
C GLU A 15 24.37 -21.61 -19.14
N VAL A 16 24.81 -22.25 -18.05
CA VAL A 16 24.14 -22.13 -16.75
C VAL A 16 24.92 -21.17 -15.85
N ILE A 17 24.31 -20.02 -15.56
CA ILE A 17 24.85 -19.03 -14.64
C ILE A 17 24.09 -19.12 -13.31
N ARG A 18 24.83 -19.28 -12.20
CA ARG A 18 24.28 -19.29 -10.84
C ARG A 18 24.48 -17.93 -10.18
N ALA A 19 23.38 -17.24 -9.87
CA ALA A 19 23.41 -15.91 -9.26
C ALA A 19 24.18 -15.87 -7.93
N ASP A 20 24.16 -16.95 -7.15
CA ASP A 20 24.87 -17.04 -5.87
C ASP A 20 26.39 -17.26 -6.00
N LYS A 21 26.89 -17.63 -7.20
CA LYS A 21 28.32 -17.87 -7.49
C LYS A 21 29.02 -16.68 -8.17
N ILE A 22 28.32 -15.56 -8.41
CA ILE A 22 28.87 -14.37 -9.05
C ILE A 22 29.70 -13.57 -8.01
N PRO A 23 31.01 -13.34 -8.23
CA PRO A 23 31.87 -12.58 -7.30
C PRO A 23 31.39 -11.12 -7.16
N LYS A 24 31.44 -10.56 -5.94
CA LYS A 24 30.88 -9.23 -5.63
C LYS A 24 31.94 -8.14 -5.45
N PRO A 25 32.07 -7.19 -6.39
CA PRO A 25 32.52 -5.83 -6.11
C PRO A 25 31.44 -4.81 -6.52
N SER A 26 30.89 -4.06 -5.54
CA SER A 26 29.83 -3.03 -5.65
C SER A 26 28.36 -3.51 -5.67
N THR A 27 27.43 -2.55 -5.53
CA THR A 27 26.02 -2.68 -5.13
C THR A 27 25.29 -3.81 -5.86
N ILE A 28 24.81 -4.78 -5.09
CA ILE A 28 24.49 -6.18 -5.42
C ILE A 28 23.39 -6.40 -6.49
N THR A 29 22.82 -5.36 -7.10
CA THR A 29 21.52 -5.45 -7.78
C THR A 29 21.53 -5.27 -9.30
N THR A 30 22.56 -4.73 -9.96
CA THR A 30 22.44 -4.47 -11.41
C THR A 30 22.71 -5.71 -12.26
N ASP A 31 23.78 -6.46 -11.97
CA ASP A 31 24.23 -7.56 -12.84
C ASP A 31 23.28 -8.77 -12.80
N ILE A 32 22.78 -9.13 -11.61
CA ILE A 32 21.81 -10.22 -11.45
C ILE A 32 20.51 -9.87 -12.19
N ILE A 33 20.07 -8.62 -12.11
CA ILE A 33 18.83 -8.18 -12.78
C ILE A 33 19.00 -8.19 -14.30
N GLN A 34 20.15 -7.77 -14.81
CA GLN A 34 20.45 -7.91 -16.25
C GLN A 34 20.44 -9.37 -16.69
N LEU A 35 21.04 -10.27 -15.91
CA LEU A 35 21.01 -11.72 -16.20
C LEU A 35 19.58 -12.25 -16.20
N VAL A 36 18.78 -11.91 -15.20
CA VAL A 36 17.37 -12.31 -15.08
C VAL A 36 16.54 -11.81 -16.26
N GLN A 37 16.78 -10.58 -16.73
CA GLN A 37 16.04 -10.01 -17.85
C GLN A 37 16.48 -10.55 -19.22
N ASN A 38 17.78 -10.81 -19.38
CA ASN A 38 18.35 -11.15 -20.67
C ASN A 38 18.38 -12.65 -20.96
N SER A 39 18.46 -13.51 -19.94
CA SER A 39 18.53 -14.97 -20.11
C SER A 39 17.34 -15.54 -20.90
N ASP A 40 17.58 -16.56 -21.71
CA ASP A 40 16.54 -17.25 -22.48
C ASP A 40 15.55 -17.98 -21.56
N LEU A 41 16.06 -18.58 -20.49
CA LEU A 41 15.29 -19.28 -19.47
C LEU A 41 15.81 -18.90 -18.08
N CYS A 42 14.90 -18.62 -17.14
CA CYS A 42 15.23 -18.47 -15.72
C CYS A 42 14.62 -19.61 -14.90
N ILE A 43 15.42 -20.23 -14.03
CA ILE A 43 14.93 -21.18 -13.04
C ILE A 43 15.00 -20.50 -11.67
N ILE A 44 13.85 -20.39 -11.02
CA ILE A 44 13.65 -19.57 -9.81
C ILE A 44 13.32 -20.52 -8.66
N ASP A 45 14.18 -20.58 -7.64
CA ASP A 45 13.92 -21.37 -6.44
C ASP A 45 13.36 -20.51 -5.31
N LEU A 46 12.12 -20.78 -4.93
CA LEU A 46 11.38 -20.06 -3.89
C LEU A 46 11.53 -20.70 -2.51
N THR A 47 12.34 -21.75 -2.37
CA THR A 47 12.64 -22.42 -1.10
C THR A 47 13.14 -21.41 -0.05
N GLY A 48 12.60 -21.50 1.17
CA GLY A 48 12.99 -20.61 2.27
C GLY A 48 12.50 -19.15 2.17
N SER A 49 11.67 -18.81 1.18
CA SER A 49 10.96 -17.51 1.08
C SER A 49 11.86 -16.26 1.13
N ASN A 50 12.94 -16.22 0.34
CA ASN A 50 13.85 -15.09 0.29
C ASN A 50 13.24 -13.87 -0.47
N PRO A 51 13.08 -12.69 0.19
CA PRO A 51 12.57 -11.45 -0.43
C PRO A 51 13.25 -11.05 -1.74
N ASN A 52 14.57 -11.24 -1.84
CA ASN A 52 15.33 -10.84 -3.03
C ASN A 52 14.96 -11.71 -4.24
N VAL A 53 14.69 -13.00 -4.03
CA VAL A 53 14.28 -13.91 -5.11
C VAL A 53 12.88 -13.54 -5.61
N PHE A 54 11.98 -13.06 -4.73
CA PHE A 54 10.67 -12.56 -5.17
C PHE A 54 10.80 -11.29 -6.01
N TYR A 55 11.70 -10.38 -5.64
CA TYR A 55 11.99 -9.20 -6.43
C TYR A 55 12.52 -9.58 -7.83
N GLU A 56 13.52 -10.45 -7.91
CA GLU A 56 14.07 -10.96 -9.17
C GLU A 56 13.02 -11.71 -10.00
N CYS A 57 12.17 -12.50 -9.35
CA CYS A 57 11.05 -13.20 -9.98
C CYS A 57 10.07 -12.21 -10.64
N GLY A 58 9.71 -11.13 -9.94
CA GLY A 58 8.91 -10.05 -10.51
C GLY A 58 9.58 -9.42 -11.75
N ARG A 59 10.88 -9.16 -11.68
CA ARG A 59 11.67 -8.62 -12.81
C ARG A 59 11.76 -9.58 -13.99
N ARG A 60 11.74 -10.90 -13.76
CA ARG A 60 11.62 -11.90 -14.83
C ARG A 60 10.24 -11.85 -15.46
N HIS A 61 9.18 -11.79 -14.65
CA HIS A 61 7.80 -11.78 -15.15
C HIS A 61 7.54 -10.61 -16.10
N GLU A 62 8.14 -9.44 -15.84
CA GLU A 62 8.07 -8.26 -16.72
C GLU A 62 8.50 -8.56 -18.17
N THR A 63 9.46 -9.49 -18.37
CA THR A 63 10.01 -9.79 -19.70
C THR A 63 9.10 -10.65 -20.58
N GLY A 64 8.14 -11.36 -19.97
CA GLY A 64 7.31 -12.37 -20.67
C GLY A 64 8.09 -13.58 -21.21
N LYS A 65 9.41 -13.66 -20.97
CA LYS A 65 10.25 -14.79 -21.39
C LYS A 65 10.04 -15.99 -20.46
N PRO A 66 10.28 -17.23 -20.94
CA PRO A 66 10.02 -18.44 -20.16
C PRO A 66 10.77 -18.49 -18.82
N PHE A 67 10.12 -19.03 -17.80
CA PHE A 67 10.75 -19.32 -16.51
C PHE A 67 10.16 -20.59 -15.90
N ILE A 68 10.89 -21.21 -14.97
CA ILE A 68 10.45 -22.37 -14.19
C ILE A 68 10.55 -22.00 -12.71
N GLN A 69 9.44 -22.11 -11.98
CA GLN A 69 9.44 -21.96 -10.52
C GLN A 69 9.65 -23.30 -9.85
N LEU A 70 10.52 -23.33 -8.86
CA LEU A 70 10.83 -24.47 -8.03
C LEU A 70 10.54 -24.15 -6.56
N ILE A 71 10.13 -25.15 -5.80
CA ILE A 71 10.09 -25.09 -4.35
C ILE A 71 10.41 -26.45 -3.75
N LYS A 72 11.09 -26.47 -2.60
CA LYS A 72 11.34 -27.72 -1.88
C LYS A 72 10.01 -28.29 -1.36
N LYS A 73 9.82 -29.59 -1.56
CA LYS A 73 8.64 -30.32 -1.06
C LYS A 73 8.48 -30.12 0.45
N GLY A 74 7.31 -29.65 0.85
CA GLY A 74 6.95 -29.34 2.24
C GLY A 74 7.09 -27.87 2.63
N ASP A 75 7.77 -27.04 1.83
CA ASP A 75 7.77 -25.58 2.02
C ASP A 75 6.45 -24.98 1.50
N LYS A 76 6.01 -23.87 2.12
CA LYS A 76 4.77 -23.18 1.74
C LYS A 76 5.06 -22.11 0.68
N LEU A 77 4.34 -22.17 -0.43
CA LEU A 77 4.32 -21.08 -1.41
C LEU A 77 3.62 -19.84 -0.82
N PRO A 78 4.20 -18.64 -0.97
CA PRO A 78 3.49 -17.39 -0.70
C PRO A 78 2.28 -17.23 -1.61
N PHE A 79 1.24 -16.58 -1.10
CA PHE A 79 -0.04 -16.42 -1.80
C PHE A 79 0.14 -15.75 -3.18
N ASP A 80 0.99 -14.72 -3.28
CA ASP A 80 1.14 -13.90 -4.49
C ASP A 80 1.74 -14.66 -5.71
N VAL A 81 2.37 -15.83 -5.50
CA VAL A 81 2.95 -16.67 -6.58
C VAL A 81 2.28 -18.04 -6.70
N SER A 82 1.30 -18.33 -5.84
CA SER A 82 0.62 -19.63 -5.76
C SER A 82 -0.20 -19.99 -7.01
N SER A 83 -0.59 -18.99 -7.80
CA SER A 83 -1.31 -19.16 -9.08
C SER A 83 -0.40 -19.61 -10.23
N ILE A 84 0.92 -19.55 -10.04
CA ILE A 84 1.90 -19.93 -11.05
C ILE A 84 2.32 -21.38 -10.83
N ARG A 85 2.39 -22.13 -11.94
CA ARG A 85 2.77 -23.55 -11.90
C ARG A 85 4.20 -23.70 -11.37
N THR A 86 4.30 -24.18 -10.14
CA THR A 86 5.56 -24.43 -9.43
C THR A 86 5.84 -25.93 -9.39
N ILE A 87 7.09 -26.31 -9.64
CA ILE A 87 7.57 -27.70 -9.49
C ILE A 87 8.06 -27.88 -8.06
N GLU A 88 7.43 -28.79 -7.33
CA GLU A 88 7.97 -29.27 -6.05
C GLU A 88 9.11 -30.25 -6.30
N TYR A 89 10.27 -30.00 -5.68
CA TYR A 89 11.43 -30.89 -5.75
C TYR A 89 11.73 -31.55 -4.40
N ASP A 90 12.25 -32.77 -4.44
CA ASP A 90 12.57 -33.57 -3.27
C ASP A 90 13.97 -34.19 -3.40
N LEU A 91 14.85 -33.86 -2.45
CA LEU A 91 16.24 -34.32 -2.40
C LEU A 91 16.48 -35.36 -1.30
N SER A 92 15.43 -35.90 -0.68
CA SER A 92 15.52 -36.82 0.46
C SER A 92 16.16 -38.18 0.12
N SER A 93 16.13 -38.58 -1.14
CA SER A 93 16.73 -39.84 -1.61
C SER A 93 17.26 -39.71 -3.05
N PRO A 94 18.17 -40.59 -3.49
CA PRO A 94 18.60 -40.63 -4.88
C PRO A 94 17.44 -40.84 -5.87
N ARG A 95 16.42 -41.60 -5.46
CA ARG A 95 15.22 -41.83 -6.26
C ARG A 95 14.40 -40.55 -6.45
N THR A 96 14.05 -39.87 -5.38
CA THR A 96 13.26 -38.62 -5.42
C THR A 96 14.01 -37.47 -6.08
N THR A 97 15.35 -37.45 -5.92
CA THR A 97 16.22 -36.52 -6.64
C THR A 97 16.11 -36.75 -8.16
N ARG A 98 16.23 -38.01 -8.61
CA ARG A 98 16.09 -38.36 -10.03
C ARG A 98 14.69 -38.06 -10.58
N GLU A 99 13.65 -38.32 -9.80
CA GLU A 99 12.26 -37.97 -10.16
C GLU A 99 12.12 -36.45 -10.38
N SER A 100 12.68 -35.64 -9.47
CA SER A 100 12.68 -34.17 -9.58
C SER A 100 13.44 -33.69 -10.83
N THR A 101 14.62 -34.27 -11.11
CA THR A 101 15.40 -33.97 -12.32
C THR A 101 14.61 -34.25 -13.60
N VAL A 102 13.90 -35.39 -13.67
CA VAL A 102 13.08 -35.78 -14.83
C VAL A 102 11.90 -34.82 -15.03
N VAL A 103 11.27 -34.36 -13.96
CA VAL A 103 10.18 -33.38 -14.05
C VAL A 103 10.68 -32.06 -14.63
N ILE A 104 11.82 -31.54 -14.13
CA ILE A 104 12.41 -30.29 -14.65
C ILE A 104 12.78 -30.46 -16.13
N GLN A 105 13.36 -31.60 -16.52
CA GLN A 105 13.72 -31.89 -17.92
C GLN A 105 12.52 -31.82 -18.87
N LYS A 106 11.37 -32.39 -18.47
CA LYS A 106 10.13 -32.32 -19.27
C LYS A 106 9.66 -30.87 -19.49
N PHE A 107 9.77 -30.03 -18.47
CA PHE A 107 9.42 -28.61 -18.59
C PHE A 107 10.39 -27.87 -19.51
N VAL A 108 11.69 -28.16 -19.40
CA VAL A 108 12.71 -27.57 -20.27
C VAL A 108 12.50 -28.00 -21.72
N GLU A 109 12.19 -29.27 -21.99
CA GLU A 109 11.84 -29.77 -23.33
C GLU A 109 10.65 -29.01 -23.93
N GLU A 110 9.59 -28.81 -23.14
CA GLU A 110 8.41 -28.07 -23.59
C GLU A 110 8.73 -26.60 -23.91
N ILE A 111 9.59 -25.97 -23.11
CA ILE A 111 10.03 -24.60 -23.35
C ILE A 111 10.89 -24.52 -24.61
N ILE A 112 11.83 -25.46 -24.81
CA ILE A 112 12.65 -25.52 -26.03
C ILE A 112 11.75 -25.68 -27.27
N ASN A 113 10.80 -26.61 -27.22
CA ASN A 113 9.86 -26.88 -28.32
C ASN A 113 8.97 -25.67 -28.64
N SER A 114 8.62 -24.87 -27.62
CA SER A 114 7.79 -23.68 -27.78
C SER A 114 8.59 -22.38 -28.03
N GLY A 115 9.92 -22.45 -27.99
CA GLY A 115 10.83 -21.32 -28.16
C GLY A 115 10.98 -20.42 -26.92
N PHE A 116 12.02 -19.59 -26.93
CA PHE A 116 12.35 -18.67 -25.83
C PHE A 116 11.79 -17.25 -26.00
N GLN A 117 10.94 -17.05 -27.01
CA GLN A 117 10.31 -15.77 -27.27
C GLN A 117 9.25 -15.47 -26.21
N ALA A 118 9.02 -14.19 -25.95
CA ALA A 118 7.95 -13.77 -25.06
C ALA A 118 6.61 -14.26 -25.64
N LYS A 119 5.94 -15.19 -24.94
CA LYS A 119 4.63 -15.69 -25.39
C LYS A 119 3.63 -14.54 -25.24
N SER A 120 3.03 -14.11 -26.35
CA SER A 120 1.77 -13.36 -26.31
C SER A 120 0.67 -14.31 -25.85
N SER A 121 0.55 -14.47 -24.53
CA SER A 121 -0.51 -15.26 -23.91
C SER A 121 -1.87 -14.74 -24.39
N GLY A 122 -2.74 -15.66 -24.82
CA GLY A 122 -4.11 -15.40 -25.26
C GLY A 122 -4.81 -14.40 -24.34
N VAL A 123 -5.35 -13.38 -24.98
CA VAL A 123 -5.62 -12.09 -24.37
C VAL A 123 -6.89 -12.16 -23.52
N SER A 124 -6.73 -12.44 -22.23
CA SER A 124 -7.72 -12.08 -21.20
C SER A 124 -7.87 -10.56 -21.16
N LEU A 125 -9.06 -10.03 -20.81
CA LEU A 125 -9.25 -8.59 -20.53
C LEU A 125 -8.22 -8.07 -19.50
N SER A 126 -7.84 -8.91 -18.53
CA SER A 126 -6.74 -8.60 -17.60
C SER A 126 -5.40 -8.52 -18.31
N SER A 127 -5.12 -9.40 -19.27
CA SER A 127 -3.89 -9.35 -20.08
C SER A 127 -3.86 -8.15 -21.02
N VAL A 128 -5.01 -7.67 -21.55
CA VAL A 128 -5.08 -6.39 -22.28
C VAL A 128 -4.74 -5.25 -21.35
N ALA A 129 -5.35 -5.23 -20.15
CA ALA A 129 -5.10 -4.22 -19.15
C ALA A 129 -3.63 -4.21 -18.73
N ASP A 130 -3.04 -5.38 -18.43
CA ASP A 130 -1.62 -5.52 -18.09
C ASP A 130 -0.71 -5.13 -19.27
N THR A 131 -1.15 -5.34 -20.51
CA THR A 131 -0.38 -4.95 -21.71
C THR A 131 -0.48 -3.44 -21.94
N LEU A 132 -1.65 -2.84 -21.72
CA LEU A 132 -1.86 -1.40 -21.75
C LEU A 132 -1.05 -0.72 -20.64
N GLU A 133 -1.09 -1.24 -19.42
CA GLU A 133 -0.30 -0.77 -18.28
C GLU A 133 1.21 -0.93 -18.56
N ARG A 134 1.64 -2.02 -19.20
CA ARG A 134 3.02 -2.21 -19.67
C ARG A 134 3.43 -1.23 -20.78
N ILE A 135 2.55 -0.95 -21.72
CA ILE A 135 2.79 0.01 -22.80
C ILE A 135 2.83 1.43 -22.23
N GLU A 136 1.94 1.79 -21.31
CA GLU A 136 1.95 3.06 -20.57
C GLU A 136 3.26 3.21 -19.79
N ARG A 137 3.68 2.20 -19.02
CA ARG A 137 4.97 2.21 -18.31
C ARG A 137 6.18 2.37 -19.25
N ARG A 138 6.15 1.74 -20.44
CA ARG A 138 7.24 1.83 -21.42
C ARG A 138 7.22 3.13 -22.23
N LEU A 139 6.06 3.69 -22.51
CA LEU A 139 5.93 5.03 -23.09
C LEU A 139 6.41 6.09 -22.10
N ASN A 140 6.15 5.89 -20.81
CA ASN A 140 6.62 6.75 -19.73
C ASN A 140 8.15 6.66 -19.58
N SER A 141 8.75 5.48 -19.71
CA SER A 141 10.20 5.32 -19.71
C SER A 141 10.87 5.94 -20.95
N ILE A 142 10.28 5.79 -22.14
CA ILE A 142 10.81 6.37 -23.38
C ILE A 142 10.69 7.90 -23.39
N SER A 143 9.59 8.44 -22.85
CA SER A 143 9.39 9.89 -22.68
C SER A 143 10.37 10.47 -21.66
N TYR A 144 10.73 9.69 -20.63
CA TYR A 144 11.78 10.02 -19.66
C TYR A 144 13.19 9.99 -20.27
N GLU A 145 13.54 8.96 -21.05
CA GLU A 145 14.84 8.88 -21.76
C GLU A 145 15.05 10.02 -22.76
N LYS A 146 13.97 10.47 -23.43
CA LYS A 146 13.98 11.65 -24.31
C LYS A 146 14.18 12.98 -23.57
N SER A 147 13.83 13.07 -22.29
CA SER A 147 14.03 14.28 -21.47
C SER A 147 15.39 14.30 -20.77
N LEU A 148 16.07 13.16 -20.62
CA LEU A 148 17.46 13.09 -20.14
C LEU A 148 18.49 13.54 -21.18
N SER A 149 18.22 13.37 -22.48
CA SER A 149 19.16 13.68 -23.56
C SER A 149 19.34 15.17 -23.84
N SER A 150 18.60 16.05 -23.15
CA SER A 150 18.68 17.51 -23.25
C SER A 150 19.35 18.19 -22.05
N THR A 151 20.11 17.47 -21.23
CA THR A 151 20.68 18.01 -19.99
C THR A 151 21.99 18.78 -20.23
N ASN A 152 22.06 20.03 -19.75
CA ASN A 152 23.29 20.84 -19.70
C ASN A 152 24.23 20.30 -18.62
N GLU A 153 25.52 20.13 -18.95
CA GLU A 153 26.54 19.56 -18.05
C GLU A 153 26.78 20.39 -16.76
N ASP A 154 26.37 21.66 -16.77
CA ASP A 154 26.57 22.66 -15.71
C ASP A 154 25.49 22.72 -14.61
N ALA A 155 24.50 21.80 -14.60
CA ALA A 155 23.43 21.82 -13.59
C ALA A 155 23.92 21.50 -12.16
N ASP A 156 23.35 22.19 -11.16
CA ASP A 156 23.61 22.04 -9.72
C ASP A 156 23.42 20.59 -9.23
N PRO A 157 24.20 20.08 -8.26
CA PRO A 157 24.08 18.70 -7.77
C PRO A 157 22.67 18.34 -7.26
N SER A 158 21.91 19.32 -6.75
CA SER A 158 20.51 19.09 -6.34
C SER A 158 19.62 18.83 -7.56
N GLU A 159 19.79 19.56 -8.67
CA GLU A 159 19.10 19.30 -9.94
C GLU A 159 19.50 17.99 -10.60
N LYS A 160 20.77 17.58 -10.49
CA LYS A 160 21.23 16.27 -11.00
C LYS A 160 20.50 15.11 -10.33
N ILE A 161 20.20 15.19 -9.03
CA ILE A 161 19.41 14.17 -8.32
C ILE A 161 17.94 14.15 -8.82
N LYS A 162 17.35 15.31 -9.11
CA LYS A 162 15.99 15.44 -9.68
C LYS A 162 15.86 14.78 -11.06
N LEU A 163 16.91 14.85 -11.86
CA LEU A 163 16.93 14.35 -13.24
C LEU A 163 17.37 12.89 -13.37
N GLN A 164 18.08 12.35 -12.38
CA GLN A 164 18.57 10.96 -12.40
C GLN A 164 17.59 9.96 -11.78
N LEU A 165 16.81 10.36 -10.77
CA LEU A 165 15.84 9.48 -10.11
C LEU A 165 14.52 9.42 -10.88
N ARG A 166 13.87 8.25 -10.87
CA ARG A 166 12.49 8.15 -11.36
C ARG A 166 11.60 9.08 -10.51
N PRO A 167 10.57 9.73 -11.08
CA PRO A 167 9.73 10.68 -10.34
C PRO A 167 9.16 10.14 -9.02
N ILE A 168 8.73 8.88 -8.98
CA ILE A 168 8.26 8.23 -7.75
C ILE A 168 9.37 8.06 -6.69
N GLU A 169 10.61 7.74 -7.10
CA GLU A 169 11.75 7.61 -6.20
C GLU A 169 12.18 8.97 -5.65
N TYR A 170 12.10 10.01 -6.49
CA TYR A 170 12.32 11.38 -6.06
C TYR A 170 11.25 11.82 -5.07
N PHE A 171 9.97 11.55 -5.35
CA PHE A 171 8.85 11.83 -4.44
C PHE A 171 9.07 11.19 -3.07
N ILE A 172 9.36 9.88 -3.02
CA ILE A 172 9.58 9.15 -1.76
C ILE A 172 10.72 9.79 -0.96
N LYS A 173 11.88 10.03 -1.59
CA LYS A 173 13.04 10.62 -0.90
C LYS A 173 12.78 12.05 -0.42
N ALA A 174 12.06 12.86 -1.20
CA ALA A 174 11.72 14.22 -0.81
C ALA A 174 10.75 14.22 0.38
N PHE A 175 9.72 13.37 0.32
CA PHE A 175 8.75 13.23 1.40
C PHE A 175 9.40 12.73 2.71
N GLU A 176 10.26 11.72 2.66
CA GLU A 176 11.00 11.20 3.82
C GLU A 176 11.90 12.24 4.49
N LYS A 177 12.43 13.19 3.70
CA LYS A 177 13.26 14.30 4.21
C LYS A 177 12.45 15.49 4.70
N GLY A 178 11.12 15.46 4.57
CA GLY A 178 10.25 16.61 4.85
C GLY A 178 10.38 17.75 3.82
N ASP A 179 10.94 17.47 2.63
CA ASP A 179 11.02 18.43 1.53
C ASP A 179 9.70 18.46 0.75
N ALA A 180 8.76 19.26 1.26
CA ALA A 180 7.44 19.41 0.66
C ALA A 180 7.50 19.96 -0.78
N ASN A 181 8.44 20.86 -1.08
CA ASN A 181 8.56 21.45 -2.41
C ASN A 181 9.11 20.43 -3.41
N GLY A 182 10.14 19.67 -3.03
CA GLY A 182 10.66 18.59 -3.86
C GLY A 182 9.63 17.48 -4.11
N ALA A 183 8.83 17.14 -3.09
CA ALA A 183 7.74 16.17 -3.24
C ALA A 183 6.64 16.69 -4.19
N ARG A 184 6.26 17.97 -4.09
CA ARG A 184 5.29 18.58 -5.02
C ARG A 184 5.81 18.57 -6.46
N GLU A 185 7.06 18.98 -6.66
CA GLU A 185 7.72 18.96 -7.98
C GLU A 185 7.74 17.55 -8.58
N ALA A 186 8.07 16.54 -7.76
CA ALA A 186 8.02 15.15 -8.17
C ALA A 186 6.60 14.72 -8.60
N LEU A 187 5.58 15.06 -7.80
CA LEU A 187 4.18 14.74 -8.08
C LEU A 187 3.69 15.39 -9.38
N LEU A 188 4.01 16.65 -9.63
CA LEU A 188 3.66 17.33 -10.88
C LEU A 188 4.26 16.60 -12.07
N ARG A 189 5.53 16.20 -11.99
CA ARG A 189 6.19 15.41 -13.03
C ARG A 189 5.57 14.02 -13.20
N MET A 190 5.17 13.36 -12.10
CA MET A 190 4.44 12.09 -12.17
C MET A 190 3.10 12.26 -12.93
N HIS A 191 2.39 13.35 -12.67
CA HIS A 191 1.10 13.65 -13.31
C HIS A 191 1.28 13.96 -14.80
N GLU A 192 2.26 14.80 -15.16
CA GLU A 192 2.59 15.11 -16.57
C GLU A 192 2.95 13.87 -17.38
N LEU A 193 3.66 12.94 -16.75
CA LEU A 193 4.03 11.65 -17.36
C LEU A 193 2.90 10.63 -17.33
N ASN A 194 1.71 10.95 -16.81
CA ASN A 194 0.59 10.02 -16.66
C ASN A 194 1.04 8.67 -16.07
N LEU A 195 1.73 8.72 -14.93
CA LEU A 195 2.12 7.51 -14.22
C LEU A 195 0.88 6.76 -13.68
N ASP A 196 1.14 5.57 -13.14
CA ASP A 196 0.14 4.67 -12.60
C ASP A 196 -0.85 5.41 -11.65
N PRO A 197 -2.17 5.25 -11.84
CA PRO A 197 -3.16 5.92 -10.99
C PRO A 197 -3.00 5.61 -9.50
N ILE A 198 -2.50 4.43 -9.13
CA ILE A 198 -2.24 4.06 -7.74
C ILE A 198 -1.12 4.94 -7.17
N ASP A 199 0.01 5.06 -7.89
CA ASP A 199 1.14 5.90 -7.47
C ASP A 199 0.72 7.37 -7.35
N LEU A 200 -0.09 7.86 -8.29
CA LEU A 200 -0.61 9.22 -8.26
C LEU A 200 -1.57 9.46 -7.09
N VAL A 201 -2.48 8.53 -6.79
CA VAL A 201 -3.40 8.64 -5.64
C VAL A 201 -2.62 8.65 -4.33
N ILE A 202 -1.63 7.75 -4.18
CA ILE A 202 -0.82 7.65 -2.96
C ILE A 202 -0.02 8.94 -2.73
N ALA A 203 0.68 9.42 -3.76
CA ALA A 203 1.51 10.60 -3.67
C ALA A 203 0.68 11.88 -3.44
N SER A 204 -0.39 12.04 -4.21
CA SER A 204 -1.28 13.21 -4.09
C SER A 204 -2.04 13.23 -2.77
N ALA A 205 -2.58 12.10 -2.29
CA ALA A 205 -3.30 12.05 -1.00
C ALA A 205 -2.42 12.44 0.19
N ARG A 206 -1.13 12.04 0.19
CA ARG A 206 -0.19 12.41 1.25
C ARG A 206 0.09 13.91 1.31
N LEU A 207 0.33 14.54 0.16
CA LEU A 207 0.58 15.98 0.12
C LEU A 207 -0.70 16.79 0.33
N ALA A 208 -1.82 16.35 -0.21
CA ALA A 208 -3.12 17.00 -0.04
C ALA A 208 -3.55 17.00 1.43
N GLU A 209 -3.31 15.91 2.17
CA GLU A 209 -3.55 15.84 3.61
C GLU A 209 -2.66 16.81 4.39
N ALA A 210 -1.43 17.06 3.93
CA ALA A 210 -0.55 18.09 4.46
C ALA A 210 -0.95 19.53 4.05
N GLY A 211 -2.08 19.72 3.37
CA GLY A 211 -2.63 21.02 2.99
C GLY A 211 -2.18 21.55 1.61
N ASP A 212 -1.54 20.71 0.80
CA ASP A 212 -1.08 21.09 -0.53
C ASP A 212 -2.24 21.15 -1.55
N LYS A 213 -2.49 22.35 -2.08
CA LYS A 213 -3.61 22.60 -3.00
C LYS A 213 -3.43 21.95 -4.37
N ASP A 214 -2.21 21.98 -4.92
CA ASP A 214 -1.92 21.40 -6.23
C ASP A 214 -2.05 19.87 -6.17
N ALA A 215 -1.55 19.27 -5.08
CA ALA A 215 -1.74 17.85 -4.83
C ALA A 215 -3.22 17.48 -4.70
N PHE A 216 -4.03 18.30 -4.02
CA PHE A 216 -5.47 18.07 -3.92
C PHE A 216 -6.16 18.11 -5.29
N GLU A 217 -5.80 19.05 -6.17
CA GLU A 217 -6.35 19.11 -7.52
C GLU A 217 -5.98 17.88 -8.35
N ILE A 218 -4.74 17.41 -8.24
CA ILE A 218 -4.29 16.17 -8.91
C ILE A 218 -5.06 14.97 -8.36
N LEU A 219 -5.17 14.84 -7.03
CA LEU A 219 -5.93 13.77 -6.38
C LEU A 219 -7.37 13.71 -6.92
N ASN A 220 -8.03 14.87 -6.96
CA ASN A 220 -9.41 14.96 -7.42
C ASN A 220 -9.55 14.53 -8.89
N LYS A 221 -8.64 14.98 -9.76
CA LYS A 221 -8.62 14.57 -11.19
C LYS A 221 -8.42 13.07 -11.34
N VAL A 222 -7.44 12.50 -10.63
CA VAL A 222 -7.09 11.08 -10.75
C VAL A 222 -8.24 10.21 -10.23
N LEU A 223 -8.83 10.53 -9.08
CA LEU A 223 -9.97 9.79 -8.55
C LEU A 223 -11.20 9.89 -9.47
N THR A 224 -11.48 11.05 -10.06
CA THR A 224 -12.58 11.22 -11.03
C THR A 224 -12.47 10.27 -12.22
N ILE A 225 -11.24 9.98 -12.67
CA ILE A 225 -11.00 9.16 -13.86
C ILE A 225 -10.83 7.67 -13.49
N SER A 226 -10.19 7.38 -12.36
CA SER A 226 -9.60 6.07 -12.09
C SER A 226 -10.10 5.41 -10.79
N ALA A 227 -11.01 6.02 -10.01
CA ALA A 227 -11.49 5.42 -8.76
C ALA A 227 -12.06 4.00 -8.93
N SER A 228 -12.74 3.71 -10.03
CA SER A 228 -13.29 2.37 -10.31
C SER A 228 -12.23 1.31 -10.65
N LYS A 229 -10.98 1.73 -10.90
CA LYS A 229 -9.85 0.86 -11.26
C LYS A 229 -8.92 0.57 -10.09
N LEU A 230 -9.07 1.29 -8.96
CA LEU A 230 -8.23 1.10 -7.79
C LEU A 230 -8.57 -0.21 -7.07
N ASP A 231 -7.54 -0.91 -6.62
CA ASP A 231 -7.69 -2.19 -5.93
C ASP A 231 -8.04 -2.04 -4.44
N LEU A 232 -8.42 -3.16 -3.81
CA LEU A 232 -8.79 -3.20 -2.40
C LEU A 232 -7.65 -2.70 -1.49
N ARG A 233 -6.40 -3.06 -1.79
CA ARG A 233 -5.23 -2.67 -0.97
C ARG A 233 -5.06 -1.16 -0.96
N THR A 234 -5.29 -0.51 -2.10
CA THR A 234 -5.25 0.95 -2.22
C THR A 234 -6.34 1.59 -1.38
N TRP A 235 -7.58 1.11 -1.46
CA TRP A 235 -8.67 1.66 -0.65
C TRP A 235 -8.45 1.43 0.84
N VAL A 236 -8.14 0.22 1.28
CA VAL A 236 -7.90 -0.07 2.70
C VAL A 236 -6.71 0.73 3.25
N GLY A 237 -5.66 0.93 2.44
CA GLY A 237 -4.45 1.62 2.87
C GLY A 237 -4.54 3.16 2.83
N PHE A 238 -5.32 3.74 1.92
CA PHE A 238 -5.24 5.18 1.60
C PHE A 238 -6.56 5.94 1.70
N THR A 239 -7.71 5.26 1.86
CA THR A 239 -9.02 5.96 2.00
C THR A 239 -9.01 6.97 3.14
N TYR A 240 -8.35 6.65 4.26
CA TYR A 240 -8.19 7.59 5.37
C TYR A 240 -7.56 8.92 4.94
N LEU A 241 -6.45 8.86 4.18
CA LEU A 241 -5.73 10.07 3.73
C LEU A 241 -6.55 10.84 2.70
N ILE A 242 -7.16 10.14 1.75
CA ILE A 242 -8.06 10.74 0.75
C ILE A 242 -9.19 11.49 1.45
N ARG A 243 -9.89 10.82 2.36
CA ARG A 243 -10.98 11.40 3.13
C ARG A 243 -10.51 12.64 3.91
N ARG A 244 -9.39 12.55 4.64
CA ARG A 244 -8.84 13.67 5.41
C ARG A 244 -8.56 14.89 4.53
N ALA A 245 -7.92 14.68 3.36
CA ALA A 245 -7.65 15.74 2.40
C ALA A 245 -8.92 16.47 1.93
N TYR A 246 -10.03 15.76 1.71
CA TYR A 246 -11.31 16.39 1.35
C TYR A 246 -12.03 17.03 2.53
N LEU A 247 -12.01 16.39 3.71
CA LEU A 247 -12.66 16.92 4.91
C LEU A 247 -12.05 18.26 5.34
N ASP A 248 -10.72 18.40 5.26
CA ASP A 248 -10.03 19.63 5.61
C ASP A 248 -10.36 20.78 4.63
N GLN A 249 -10.87 20.47 3.44
CA GLN A 249 -11.42 21.43 2.46
C GLN A 249 -12.94 21.65 2.59
N GLY A 250 -13.62 21.01 3.55
CA GLY A 250 -15.07 21.05 3.68
C GLY A 250 -15.82 20.30 2.56
N LYS A 251 -15.14 19.40 1.84
CA LYS A 251 -15.64 18.71 0.64
C LYS A 251 -16.03 17.25 0.91
N GLY A 252 -16.55 16.96 2.10
CA GLY A 252 -16.92 15.60 2.50
C GLY A 252 -17.93 14.92 1.56
N LYS A 253 -18.97 15.65 1.12
CA LYS A 253 -19.97 15.12 0.18
C LYS A 253 -19.38 14.75 -1.18
N GLU A 254 -18.52 15.60 -1.72
CA GLU A 254 -17.82 15.38 -2.99
C GLU A 254 -16.94 14.12 -2.92
N CYS A 255 -16.20 13.96 -1.81
CA CYS A 255 -15.40 12.76 -1.57
C CYS A 255 -16.27 11.49 -1.52
N TYR A 256 -17.38 11.54 -0.78
CA TYR A 256 -18.32 10.43 -0.69
C TYR A 256 -18.86 10.02 -2.07
N ASP A 257 -19.33 10.97 -2.86
CA ASP A 257 -19.90 10.68 -4.18
C ASP A 257 -18.87 10.08 -5.14
N LEU A 258 -17.60 10.46 -4.99
CA LEU A 258 -16.50 10.00 -5.80
C LEU A 258 -16.09 8.55 -5.48
N ILE A 259 -15.96 8.21 -4.20
CA ILE A 259 -15.33 6.95 -3.78
C ILE A 259 -16.33 5.87 -3.37
N ASN A 260 -17.50 6.25 -2.82
CA ASN A 260 -18.47 5.29 -2.29
C ASN A 260 -18.88 4.21 -3.30
N PRO A 261 -19.13 4.51 -4.60
CA PRO A 261 -19.44 3.46 -5.57
C PRO A 261 -18.37 2.35 -5.64
N SER A 262 -17.08 2.71 -5.62
CA SER A 262 -15.98 1.74 -5.60
C SER A 262 -15.94 0.96 -4.29
N LEU A 263 -16.12 1.63 -3.16
CA LEU A 263 -16.09 0.98 -1.84
C LEU A 263 -17.22 -0.05 -1.68
N GLN A 264 -18.43 0.24 -2.19
CA GLN A 264 -19.57 -0.67 -2.12
C GLN A 264 -19.33 -1.98 -2.87
N VAL A 265 -18.57 -1.96 -3.97
CA VAL A 265 -18.20 -3.18 -4.71
C VAL A 265 -17.43 -4.15 -3.80
N PHE A 266 -16.45 -3.64 -3.05
CA PHE A 266 -15.66 -4.46 -2.12
C PHE A 266 -16.45 -4.89 -0.88
N ILE A 267 -17.34 -4.03 -0.37
CA ILE A 267 -18.19 -4.35 0.79
C ILE A 267 -19.14 -5.52 0.45
N ALA A 268 -19.66 -5.56 -0.78
CA ALA A 268 -20.54 -6.61 -1.26
C ALA A 268 -19.83 -7.93 -1.62
N ASP A 269 -18.50 -7.94 -1.77
CA ASP A 269 -17.74 -9.13 -2.14
C ASP A 269 -17.51 -10.05 -0.92
N ASP A 270 -17.99 -11.28 -0.98
CA ASP A 270 -17.84 -12.29 0.08
C ASP A 270 -16.39 -12.73 0.33
N LYS A 271 -15.48 -12.46 -0.59
CA LYS A 271 -14.05 -12.77 -0.43
C LYS A 271 -13.30 -11.73 0.41
N VAL A 272 -13.85 -10.54 0.57
CA VAL A 272 -13.24 -9.46 1.37
C VAL A 272 -13.45 -9.77 2.85
N SER A 273 -12.39 -9.64 3.64
CA SER A 273 -12.43 -9.99 5.06
C SER A 273 -13.35 -9.06 5.84
N VAL A 274 -13.87 -9.56 6.97
CA VAL A 274 -14.71 -8.78 7.90
C VAL A 274 -13.98 -7.50 8.35
N MET A 275 -12.69 -7.60 8.64
CA MET A 275 -11.85 -6.47 9.05
C MET A 275 -11.74 -5.41 7.94
N GLU A 276 -11.47 -5.82 6.69
CA GLU A 276 -11.41 -4.88 5.56
C GLU A 276 -12.76 -4.20 5.31
N LYS A 277 -13.88 -4.95 5.41
CA LYS A 277 -15.22 -4.38 5.30
C LYS A 277 -15.48 -3.34 6.40
N ALA A 278 -15.07 -3.62 7.65
CA ALA A 278 -15.21 -2.69 8.76
C ALA A 278 -14.46 -1.37 8.50
N ILE A 279 -13.24 -1.42 7.95
CA ILE A 279 -12.47 -0.23 7.56
C ILE A 279 -13.24 0.61 6.53
N LEU A 280 -13.68 -0.01 5.44
CA LEU A 280 -14.37 0.71 4.36
C LEU A 280 -15.71 1.31 4.82
N ILE A 281 -16.50 0.57 5.59
CA ILE A 281 -17.79 1.05 6.14
C ILE A 281 -17.56 2.20 7.13
N ASN A 282 -16.50 2.15 7.93
CA ASN A 282 -16.14 3.23 8.84
C ASN A 282 -15.79 4.52 8.08
N ASP A 283 -15.05 4.43 6.98
CA ASP A 283 -14.71 5.62 6.17
C ASP A 283 -15.96 6.25 5.54
N ILE A 284 -16.89 5.43 5.05
CA ILE A 284 -18.21 5.86 4.55
C ILE A 284 -18.99 6.56 5.67
N SER A 285 -19.05 5.98 6.87
CA SER A 285 -19.77 6.54 8.02
C SER A 285 -19.27 7.93 8.40
N VAL A 286 -17.94 8.12 8.47
CA VAL A 286 -17.37 9.43 8.80
C VAL A 286 -17.63 10.46 7.71
N LEU A 287 -17.53 10.05 6.44
CA LEU A 287 -17.90 10.93 5.32
C LEU A 287 -19.37 11.36 5.43
N GLN A 288 -20.29 10.44 5.67
CA GLN A 288 -21.71 10.74 5.85
C GLN A 288 -21.97 11.74 6.98
N SER A 289 -21.32 11.55 8.14
CA SER A 289 -21.46 12.50 9.25
C SER A 289 -20.99 13.90 8.87
N SER A 290 -19.90 14.00 8.09
CA SER A 290 -19.31 15.29 7.71
C SER A 290 -20.21 16.21 6.89
N PHE A 291 -21.22 15.67 6.20
CA PHE A 291 -22.19 16.45 5.42
C PHE A 291 -23.63 16.34 5.93
N GLY A 292 -23.80 15.88 7.18
CA GLY A 292 -25.09 15.88 7.88
C GLY A 292 -25.98 14.66 7.66
N ASP A 293 -25.49 13.61 6.99
CA ASP A 293 -26.23 12.34 6.81
C ASP A 293 -26.08 11.43 8.05
N HIS A 294 -26.47 11.96 9.20
CA HIS A 294 -26.19 11.36 10.50
C HIS A 294 -26.93 10.03 10.73
N GLU A 295 -28.11 9.83 10.11
CA GLU A 295 -28.86 8.59 10.25
C GLU A 295 -28.10 7.41 9.62
N ASN A 296 -27.66 7.57 8.37
CA ASN A 296 -26.88 6.53 7.70
C ASN A 296 -25.49 6.39 8.32
N ALA A 297 -24.86 7.50 8.70
CA ALA A 297 -23.58 7.49 9.40
C ALA A 297 -23.67 6.64 10.68
N LEU A 298 -24.72 6.84 11.48
CA LEU A 298 -24.96 6.10 12.72
C LEU A 298 -25.20 4.61 12.47
N ASN A 299 -26.00 4.26 11.46
CA ASN A 299 -26.26 2.87 11.10
C ASN A 299 -24.97 2.15 10.67
N ASN A 300 -24.15 2.79 9.83
CA ASN A 300 -22.87 2.26 9.39
C ASN A 300 -21.88 2.14 10.57
N ALA A 301 -21.78 3.13 11.44
CA ALA A 301 -20.89 3.09 12.60
C ALA A 301 -21.23 1.96 13.58
N LYS A 302 -22.52 1.69 13.82
CA LYS A 302 -22.95 0.54 14.63
C LYS A 302 -22.59 -0.79 13.97
N LYS A 303 -22.85 -0.92 12.67
CA LYS A 303 -22.48 -2.10 11.89
C LYS A 303 -20.98 -2.36 11.94
N VAL A 304 -20.15 -1.33 11.93
CA VAL A 304 -18.69 -1.46 12.07
C VAL A 304 -18.33 -2.12 13.41
N ILE A 305 -18.92 -1.68 14.52
CA ILE A 305 -18.66 -2.28 15.85
C ILE A 305 -19.16 -3.74 15.92
N GLU A 306 -20.26 -4.06 15.25
CA GLU A 306 -20.74 -5.45 15.15
C GLU A 306 -19.78 -6.35 14.35
N LEU A 307 -19.11 -5.80 13.33
CA LEU A 307 -18.13 -6.52 12.49
C LEU A 307 -16.77 -6.66 13.19
N ASP A 308 -16.27 -5.57 13.79
CA ASP A 308 -14.98 -5.51 14.47
C ASP A 308 -15.06 -4.55 15.67
N ASN A 309 -15.02 -5.12 16.87
CA ASN A 309 -15.03 -4.37 18.13
C ASN A 309 -13.63 -4.20 18.74
N SER A 310 -12.57 -4.66 18.06
CA SER A 310 -11.20 -4.62 18.57
C SER A 310 -10.53 -3.27 18.33
N ASN A 311 -10.95 -2.55 17.29
CA ASN A 311 -10.34 -1.27 16.92
C ASN A 311 -11.04 -0.10 17.61
N LEU A 312 -10.35 0.48 18.59
CA LEU A 312 -10.85 1.60 19.39
C LEU A 312 -11.26 2.82 18.54
N ILE A 313 -10.66 3.04 17.36
CA ILE A 313 -11.00 4.22 16.54
C ILE A 313 -12.48 4.26 16.11
N TYR A 314 -13.14 3.11 16.01
CA TYR A 314 -14.55 3.02 15.62
C TYR A 314 -15.48 3.59 16.69
N TYR A 315 -15.15 3.37 17.97
CA TYR A 315 -15.87 3.96 19.09
C TYR A 315 -15.71 5.47 19.15
N TYR A 316 -14.51 5.99 18.85
CA TYR A 316 -14.28 7.43 18.74
C TYR A 316 -15.13 8.05 17.62
N ASN A 317 -15.14 7.47 16.43
CA ASN A 317 -15.94 7.99 15.31
C ASN A 317 -17.44 7.94 15.63
N LEU A 318 -17.92 6.87 16.28
CA LEU A 318 -19.30 6.77 16.75
C LEU A 318 -19.63 7.83 17.82
N ALA A 319 -18.68 8.13 18.72
CA ALA A 319 -18.84 9.18 19.73
C ALA A 319 -19.04 10.57 19.09
N LEU A 320 -18.30 10.87 18.02
CA LEU A 320 -18.47 12.11 17.25
C LEU A 320 -19.87 12.20 16.63
N ILE A 321 -20.37 11.11 16.03
CA ILE A 321 -21.72 11.06 15.45
C ILE A 321 -22.78 11.29 16.53
N TYR A 322 -22.62 10.69 17.72
CA TYR A 322 -23.54 10.94 18.83
C TYR A 322 -23.47 12.38 19.34
N GLN A 323 -22.30 13.01 19.32
CA GLN A 323 -22.18 14.42 19.64
C GLN A 323 -22.93 15.29 18.62
N ASP A 324 -22.77 15.03 17.32
CA ASP A 324 -23.47 15.76 16.25
C ASP A 324 -25.00 15.62 16.37
N LEU A 325 -25.48 14.47 16.83
CA LEU A 325 -26.89 14.20 17.14
C LEU A 325 -27.36 14.73 18.50
N ASN A 326 -26.49 15.41 19.26
CA ASN A 326 -26.76 15.90 20.61
C ASN A 326 -27.17 14.80 21.61
N LEU A 327 -26.68 13.57 21.41
CA LEU A 327 -26.90 12.40 22.27
C LEU A 327 -25.70 12.18 23.20
N MET A 328 -25.46 13.14 24.10
CA MET A 328 -24.22 13.19 24.86
C MET A 328 -23.98 12.01 25.81
N ASP A 329 -25.03 11.43 26.41
CA ASP A 329 -24.86 10.25 27.26
C ASP A 329 -24.26 9.08 26.48
N LYS A 330 -24.70 8.88 25.23
CA LYS A 330 -24.17 7.84 24.34
C LYS A 330 -22.77 8.18 23.86
N CYS A 331 -22.48 9.46 23.60
CA CYS A 331 -21.13 9.92 23.28
C CYS A 331 -20.15 9.54 24.41
N VAL A 332 -20.50 9.85 25.66
CA VAL A 332 -19.71 9.51 26.85
C VAL A 332 -19.55 7.99 27.00
N GLU A 333 -20.61 7.21 26.77
CA GLU A 333 -20.53 5.74 26.81
C GLU A 333 -19.49 5.19 25.82
N GLN A 334 -19.46 5.70 24.59
CA GLN A 334 -18.46 5.26 23.61
C GLN A 334 -17.04 5.70 23.99
N LEU A 335 -16.88 6.90 24.55
CA LEU A 335 -15.59 7.36 25.08
C LEU A 335 -15.13 6.55 26.29
N ASP A 336 -16.06 6.05 27.12
CA ASP A 336 -15.74 5.18 28.24
C ASP A 336 -15.16 3.84 27.76
N VAL A 337 -15.69 3.26 26.67
CA VAL A 337 -15.08 2.07 26.03
C VAL A 337 -13.68 2.42 25.51
N TYR A 338 -13.55 3.58 24.88
CA TYR A 338 -12.32 4.04 24.25
C TYR A 338 -11.17 4.34 25.22
N THR A 339 -11.47 5.01 26.34
CA THR A 339 -10.46 5.50 27.29
C THR A 339 -10.18 4.58 28.47
N ASN A 340 -10.94 3.49 28.59
CA ASN A 340 -10.72 2.42 29.58
C ASN A 340 -10.25 1.10 28.96
N GLY A 341 -10.15 1.01 27.64
CA GLY A 341 -9.66 -0.17 26.93
C GLY A 341 -8.15 -0.38 27.07
N GLU A 342 -7.70 -1.62 26.87
CA GLU A 342 -6.28 -1.93 26.71
C GLU A 342 -5.71 -1.11 25.53
N GLY A 343 -4.54 -0.49 25.72
CA GLY A 343 -3.92 0.36 24.69
C GLY A 343 -4.31 1.85 24.73
N THR A 344 -5.00 2.33 25.77
CA THR A 344 -5.33 3.77 25.91
C THR A 344 -4.10 4.69 25.81
N ALA A 345 -2.93 4.23 26.27
CA ALA A 345 -1.68 4.97 26.16
C ALA A 345 -1.18 5.15 24.71
N ASP A 346 -1.59 4.26 23.80
CA ASP A 346 -1.16 4.25 22.39
C ASP A 346 -2.05 5.13 21.52
N LEU A 347 -3.20 5.59 22.03
CA LEU A 347 -4.17 6.42 21.31
C LEU A 347 -3.60 7.78 20.86
N PRO A 348 -4.04 8.32 19.71
CA PRO A 348 -3.60 9.64 19.25
C PRO A 348 -3.90 10.77 20.24
N SER A 349 -2.94 11.71 20.40
CA SER A 349 -3.04 12.81 21.38
C SER A 349 -4.31 13.66 21.20
N TYR A 350 -4.71 13.94 19.95
CA TYR A 350 -5.89 14.74 19.65
C TYR A 350 -7.20 14.11 20.18
N ILE A 351 -7.28 12.77 20.21
CA ILE A 351 -8.45 12.07 20.72
C ILE A 351 -8.51 12.13 22.25
N LEU A 352 -7.35 12.00 22.91
CA LEU A 352 -7.26 12.19 24.36
C LEU A 352 -7.69 13.61 24.74
N THR A 353 -7.24 14.63 24.00
CA THR A 353 -7.69 16.02 24.18
C THR A 353 -9.20 16.15 24.03
N TYR A 354 -9.79 15.53 23.00
CA TYR A 354 -11.24 15.52 22.80
C TYR A 354 -11.99 14.89 23.98
N ALA A 355 -11.56 13.71 24.44
CA ALA A 355 -12.19 13.01 25.56
C ALA A 355 -12.12 13.82 26.87
N ILE A 356 -10.98 14.47 27.15
CA ILE A 356 -10.83 15.39 28.30
C ILE A 356 -11.89 16.50 28.25
N GLY A 357 -12.07 17.13 27.09
CA GLY A 357 -13.08 18.17 26.92
C GLY A 357 -14.50 17.68 27.14
N VAL A 358 -14.84 16.49 26.63
CA VAL A 358 -16.17 15.89 26.83
C VAL A 358 -16.40 15.57 28.32
N TYR A 359 -15.47 14.86 28.97
CA TYR A 359 -15.60 14.52 30.39
C TYR A 359 -15.68 15.74 31.31
N PHE A 360 -14.89 16.78 31.01
CA PHE A 360 -14.93 18.03 31.76
C PHE A 360 -16.32 18.66 31.72
N ARG A 361 -16.89 18.83 30.51
CA ARG A 361 -18.23 19.40 30.33
C ARG A 361 -19.35 18.55 30.93
N HIS A 362 -19.13 17.24 31.06
CA HIS A 362 -20.09 16.30 31.64
C HIS A 362 -19.88 16.06 33.14
N ASN A 363 -19.11 16.91 33.81
CA ASN A 363 -18.85 16.82 35.26
C ASN A 363 -18.31 15.44 35.68
N ARG A 364 -17.37 14.89 34.89
CA ARG A 364 -16.64 13.63 35.16
C ARG A 364 -15.18 13.95 35.56
N PRO A 365 -14.92 14.56 36.74
CA PRO A 365 -13.60 15.08 37.09
C PRO A 365 -12.54 13.98 37.24
N GLN A 366 -12.91 12.79 37.71
CA GLN A 366 -11.97 11.67 37.88
C GLN A 366 -11.48 11.12 36.54
N ASP A 367 -12.40 10.94 35.58
CA ASP A 367 -12.05 10.51 34.22
C ASP A 367 -11.23 11.60 33.51
N THR A 368 -11.61 12.86 33.67
CA THR A 368 -10.86 14.01 33.13
C THR A 368 -9.40 13.99 33.63
N LYS A 369 -9.19 13.84 34.94
CA LYS A 369 -7.83 13.72 35.54
C LYS A 369 -7.08 12.51 35.01
N ARG A 370 -7.73 11.34 34.93
CA ARG A 370 -7.10 10.10 34.45
C ARG A 370 -6.59 10.29 33.02
N VAL A 371 -7.46 10.71 32.10
CA VAL A 371 -7.11 10.88 30.68
C VAL A 371 -6.09 12.00 30.49
N TYR A 372 -6.20 13.11 31.23
CA TYR A 372 -5.20 14.18 31.22
C TYR A 372 -3.81 13.68 31.63
N ASN A 373 -3.71 12.85 32.67
CA ASN A 373 -2.43 12.28 33.10
C ASN A 373 -1.83 11.33 32.06
N ILE A 374 -2.66 10.60 31.31
CA ILE A 374 -2.22 9.78 30.17
C ILE A 374 -1.67 10.69 29.07
N LEU A 375 -2.44 11.71 28.66
CA LEU A 375 -2.02 12.67 27.65
C LEU A 375 -0.72 13.39 28.04
N LYS A 376 -0.59 13.85 29.28
CA LYS A 376 0.61 14.54 29.77
C LYS A 376 1.86 13.67 29.73
N LYS A 377 1.74 12.36 30.00
CA LYS A 377 2.86 11.41 29.88
C LYS A 377 3.24 11.16 28.42
N LYS A 378 2.25 11.11 27.52
CA LYS A 378 2.44 10.85 26.09
C LYS A 378 2.97 12.06 25.33
N ASP A 379 2.35 13.22 25.55
CA ASP A 379 2.53 14.45 24.80
C ASP A 379 2.29 15.66 25.71
N ALA A 380 3.36 16.10 26.36
CA ALA A 380 3.31 17.24 27.29
C ALA A 380 2.95 18.56 26.59
N GLY A 381 3.24 18.68 25.29
CA GLY A 381 2.89 19.84 24.48
C GLY A 381 1.38 19.93 24.28
N GLU A 382 0.77 18.83 23.85
CA GLU A 382 -0.68 18.73 23.69
C GLU A 382 -1.43 18.88 25.01
N ALA A 383 -0.94 18.28 26.09
CA ALA A 383 -1.52 18.46 27.43
C ALA A 383 -1.52 19.94 27.87
N ARG A 384 -0.48 20.70 27.51
CA ARG A 384 -0.42 22.15 27.78
C ARG A 384 -1.41 22.92 26.91
N ARG A 385 -1.55 22.54 25.63
CA ARG A 385 -2.58 23.11 24.75
C ARG A 385 -3.99 22.90 25.33
N ALA A 386 -4.29 21.69 25.79
CA ALA A 386 -5.58 21.36 26.41
C ALA A 386 -5.90 22.25 27.63
N LEU A 387 -4.91 22.55 28.48
CA LEU A 387 -5.09 23.48 29.62
C LEU A 387 -5.46 24.90 29.19
N ASN A 388 -4.99 25.33 28.02
CA ASN A 388 -5.21 26.67 27.51
C ASN A 388 -6.51 26.79 26.71
N THR A 389 -7.00 25.68 26.14
CA THR A 389 -8.20 25.66 25.30
C THR A 389 -9.47 25.25 26.04
N ILE A 390 -9.34 24.52 27.16
CA ILE A 390 -10.48 24.08 27.97
C ILE A 390 -10.55 24.97 29.21
N ASP A 391 -11.38 26.02 29.14
CA ASP A 391 -11.56 26.98 30.23
C ASP A 391 -11.96 26.30 31.54
N GLY A 392 -11.22 26.58 32.62
CA GLY A 392 -11.47 26.03 33.95
C GLY A 392 -10.89 24.64 34.20
N LEU A 393 -10.27 24.00 33.20
CA LEU A 393 -9.66 22.67 33.37
C LEU A 393 -8.58 22.65 34.47
N GLN A 394 -7.79 23.71 34.61
CA GLN A 394 -6.75 23.82 35.65
C GLN A 394 -7.31 23.72 37.08
N ALA A 395 -8.55 24.15 37.32
CA ALA A 395 -9.13 24.15 38.66
C ALA A 395 -9.45 22.74 39.18
N ILE A 396 -9.52 21.76 38.27
CA ILE A 396 -9.94 20.40 38.59
C ILE A 396 -8.86 19.36 38.32
N LEU A 397 -7.64 19.73 37.94
CA LEU A 397 -6.51 18.81 37.75
C LEU A 397 -5.62 18.86 38.99
#